data_AF-A0A352HPX6-F1
#
_entry.id   AF-A0A352HPX6-F1
#
_cell.length_a   1.000
_cell.length_b   1.000
_cell.length_c   1.000
_cell.angle_alpha   90.00
_cell.angle_beta   90.00
_cell.angle_gamma   90.00
#
_symmetry.space_group_name_H-M   'P 1'
#
loop_
_entity.id
_entity.type
_entity.pdbx_description
1 polymer ?
#
loop_
_entity_poly.entity_id
_entity_poly.type
_entity_poly.pdbx_seq_one_letter_code
_entity_poly.pdbx_strand_id
1 'polypeptide(L)'
;MNLSFLVSIVLSIFMGAAAAPTNETISAFIQEANKEAGMELVTYEETPFGNAVVFTVNIPGASAADLQAMPTDAMKQEFVQGLKSDSDSAEFINALVEEKTNIIMRLVSEDGGSLELFAPPADLK
;
A
#
# COMPACT_ATOMS: atom_id res chain seq x y z
N MET A 1 40.11 -8.73 10.73
CA MET A 1 39.38 -8.53 11.99
C MET A 1 38.40 -7.38 11.77
N ASN A 2 37.11 -7.70 11.89
CA ASN A 2 35.95 -6.89 11.50
C ASN A 2 35.95 -5.47 12.08
N LEU A 3 35.76 -4.47 11.21
CA LEU A 3 34.84 -3.37 11.50
C LEU A 3 33.73 -3.45 10.44
N SER A 4 32.74 -4.28 10.75
CA SER A 4 31.50 -4.33 9.98
C SER A 4 30.89 -2.94 9.98
N PHE A 5 30.66 -2.46 8.76
CA PHE A 5 29.84 -1.31 8.44
C PHE A 5 28.64 -1.23 9.38
N LEU A 6 28.54 -0.10 10.09
CA LEU A 6 27.26 0.47 10.50
C LEU A 6 26.42 0.66 9.24
N VAL A 7 25.72 -0.38 8.80
CA VAL A 7 24.49 -0.22 8.06
C VAL A 7 23.45 0.12 9.12
N SER A 8 23.40 1.40 9.50
CA SER A 8 22.17 1.98 10.01
C SER A 8 21.15 1.81 8.89
N ILE A 9 20.38 0.73 8.95
CA ILE A 9 19.10 0.63 8.25
C ILE A 9 18.24 1.69 8.93
N VAL A 10 18.36 2.93 8.46
CA VAL A 10 17.32 3.92 8.67
C VAL A 10 16.12 3.33 7.92
N LEU A 11 15.15 2.80 8.68
CA LEU A 11 13.84 2.48 8.16
C LEU A 11 13.31 3.75 7.50
N SER A 12 13.33 3.79 6.17
CA SER A 12 12.50 4.73 5.43
C SER A 12 11.09 4.16 5.45
N ILE A 13 10.42 4.27 6.61
CA ILE A 13 8.96 4.18 6.65
C ILE A 13 8.50 5.30 5.74
N PHE A 14 7.86 5.00 4.62
CA PHE A 14 7.14 6.04 3.88
C PHE A 14 5.90 6.37 4.70
N MET A 15 6.09 7.08 5.82
CA MET A 15 5.00 7.68 6.57
C MET A 15 4.41 8.74 5.65
N GLY A 16 3.41 8.33 4.87
CA GLY A 16 2.64 9.24 4.07
C GLY A 16 1.85 10.16 5.00
N ALA A 17 1.76 11.43 4.63
CA ALA A 17 0.88 12.35 5.33
C ALA A 17 -0.56 12.06 4.90
N ALA A 18 -1.49 11.98 5.86
CA ALA A 18 -2.91 11.87 5.54
C ALA A 18 -3.32 13.01 4.59
N ALA A 19 -3.93 12.64 3.46
CA ALA A 19 -4.34 13.56 2.41
C ALA A 19 -5.77 13.23 1.97
N ALA A 20 -6.36 14.09 1.15
CA ALA A 20 -7.67 13.87 0.55
C ALA A 20 -7.52 13.76 -0.97
N PRO A 21 -8.10 12.72 -1.62
CA PRO A 21 -8.09 12.63 -3.07
C PRO A 21 -8.95 13.74 -3.67
N THR A 22 -8.45 14.39 -4.73
CA THR A 22 -9.22 15.36 -5.52
C THR A 22 -10.16 14.72 -6.52
N ASN A 23 -9.90 13.46 -6.89
CA ASN A 23 -10.71 12.69 -7.82
C ASN A 23 -11.87 11.99 -7.08
N GLU A 24 -13.11 12.26 -7.51
CA GLU A 24 -14.33 11.75 -6.85
C GLU A 24 -14.42 10.21 -6.89
N THR A 25 -13.94 9.57 -7.96
CA THR A 25 -13.93 8.10 -8.07
C THR A 25 -13.00 7.47 -7.05
N ILE A 26 -11.79 8.04 -6.85
CA ILE A 26 -10.86 7.57 -5.82
C ILE A 26 -11.45 7.79 -4.42
N SER A 27 -12.04 8.96 -4.18
CA SER A 27 -12.70 9.28 -2.90
C SER A 27 -13.85 8.31 -2.59
N ALA A 28 -14.73 8.06 -3.56
CA ALA A 28 -15.87 7.16 -3.41
C ALA A 28 -15.44 5.72 -3.14
N PHE A 29 -14.43 5.24 -3.87
CA PHE A 29 -13.88 3.90 -3.65
C PHE A 29 -13.37 3.72 -2.21
N ILE A 30 -12.56 4.67 -1.72
CA ILE A 30 -12.01 4.62 -0.36
C ILE A 30 -13.14 4.62 0.69
N GLN A 31 -14.13 5.48 0.51
CA GLN A 31 -15.28 5.56 1.42
C GLN A 31 -16.08 4.27 1.45
N GLU A 32 -16.37 3.66 0.29
CA GLU A 32 -17.14 2.42 0.23
C GLU A 32 -16.33 1.25 0.80
N ALA A 33 -15.05 1.13 0.45
CA ALA A 33 -14.18 0.08 0.99
C ALA A 33 -14.10 0.10 2.53
N ASN A 34 -13.93 1.29 3.12
CA ASN A 34 -13.90 1.44 4.58
C ASN A 34 -15.27 1.21 5.23
N LYS A 35 -16.36 1.59 4.54
CA LYS A 35 -17.73 1.35 5.00
C LYS A 35 -18.06 -0.14 5.02
N GLU A 36 -17.68 -0.88 3.99
CA GLU A 36 -17.86 -2.35 3.93
C GLU A 36 -17.00 -3.08 4.97
N ALA A 37 -15.76 -2.63 5.17
CA ALA A 37 -14.87 -3.19 6.19
C ALA A 37 -15.30 -2.87 7.63
N GLY A 38 -16.10 -1.80 7.82
CA GLY A 38 -16.48 -1.29 9.15
C GLY A 38 -15.32 -0.67 9.93
N MET A 39 -14.19 -0.43 9.26
CA MET A 39 -12.97 0.17 9.82
C MET A 39 -12.15 0.82 8.70
N GLU A 40 -11.25 1.73 9.07
CA GLU A 40 -10.36 2.41 8.12
C GLU A 40 -9.21 1.48 7.71
N LEU A 41 -9.35 0.84 6.55
CA LEU A 41 -8.34 -0.02 5.93
C LEU A 41 -7.70 0.62 4.70
N VAL A 42 -8.39 1.56 4.06
CA VAL A 42 -7.91 2.24 2.86
C VAL A 42 -7.78 3.73 3.15
N THR A 43 -6.60 4.29 2.91
CA THR A 43 -6.32 5.71 3.13
C THR A 43 -5.76 6.34 1.86
N TYR A 44 -5.82 7.66 1.78
CA TYR A 44 -5.11 8.44 0.77
C TYR A 44 -3.97 9.20 1.46
N GLU A 45 -2.75 9.01 0.98
CA GLU A 45 -1.56 9.55 1.62
C GLU A 45 -0.65 10.26 0.60
N GLU A 46 -0.05 11.37 0.99
CA GLU A 46 1.06 11.98 0.23
C GLU A 46 2.37 11.31 0.64
N THR A 47 3.04 10.66 -0.30
CA THR A 47 4.31 9.95 -0.07
C THR A 47 5.47 10.65 -0.79
N PRO A 48 6.73 10.34 -0.47
CA PRO A 48 7.90 10.81 -1.22
C PRO A 48 7.90 10.47 -2.72
N PHE A 49 7.06 9.53 -3.15
CA PHE A 49 6.90 9.15 -4.56
C PHE A 49 5.62 9.73 -5.20
N GLY A 50 4.97 10.68 -4.54
CA GLY A 50 3.69 11.26 -4.91
C GLY A 50 2.53 10.67 -4.12
N ASN A 51 1.32 11.01 -4.52
CA ASN A 51 0.12 10.54 -3.84
C ASN A 51 -0.05 9.02 -3.98
N ALA A 52 -0.61 8.39 -2.95
CA ALA A 52 -0.87 6.97 -2.92
C ALA A 52 -2.22 6.66 -2.27
N VAL A 53 -2.89 5.62 -2.78
CA VAL A 53 -3.92 4.90 -2.04
C VAL A 53 -3.24 3.77 -1.28
N VAL A 54 -3.41 3.75 0.04
CA VAL A 54 -2.76 2.78 0.93
C VAL A 54 -3.79 1.81 1.49
N PHE A 55 -3.62 0.52 1.20
CA PHE A 55 -4.39 -0.58 1.75
C PHE A 55 -3.65 -1.17 2.94
N THR A 56 -4.15 -0.97 4.15
CA THR A 56 -3.58 -1.48 5.39
C THR A 56 -4.18 -2.84 5.73
N VAL A 57 -3.32 -3.83 5.92
CA VAL A 57 -3.70 -5.21 6.26
C VAL A 57 -2.94 -5.63 7.51
N ASN A 58 -3.68 -5.88 8.59
CA ASN A 58 -3.10 -6.45 9.81
C ASN A 58 -2.88 -7.94 9.59
N ILE A 59 -1.69 -8.44 9.89
CA ILE A 59 -1.34 -9.87 9.80
C ILE A 59 -1.27 -10.46 11.21
N PRO A 60 -2.32 -11.16 11.67
CA PRO A 60 -2.36 -11.71 13.02
C PRO A 60 -1.24 -12.73 13.25
N GLY A 61 -0.61 -12.66 14.42
CA GLY A 61 0.47 -13.56 14.82
C GLY A 61 1.78 -13.44 14.04
N ALA A 62 1.92 -12.49 13.12
CA ALA A 62 3.20 -12.19 12.47
C ALA A 62 3.99 -11.17 13.29
N SER A 63 5.31 -11.35 13.34
CA SER A 63 6.27 -10.34 13.79
C SER A 63 6.77 -9.48 12.62
N ALA A 64 7.43 -8.37 12.92
CA ALA A 64 8.09 -7.55 11.92
C ALA A 64 9.10 -8.35 11.08
N ALA A 65 9.80 -9.32 11.70
CA ALA A 65 10.75 -10.18 11.01
C ALA A 65 10.07 -11.16 10.06
N ASP A 66 8.88 -11.67 10.43
CA ASP A 66 8.10 -12.54 9.56
C ASP A 66 7.62 -11.79 8.32
N LEU A 67 7.18 -10.54 8.48
CA LEU A 67 6.81 -9.69 7.35
C LEU A 67 7.99 -9.50 6.39
N GLN A 68 9.20 -9.27 6.91
CA GLN A 68 10.40 -9.09 6.07
C GLN A 68 10.81 -10.35 5.29
N ALA A 69 10.43 -11.53 5.76
CA ALA A 69 10.69 -12.79 5.08
C ALA A 69 9.65 -13.13 3.99
N MET A 70 8.59 -12.33 3.86
CA MET A 70 7.53 -12.58 2.88
C MET A 70 8.02 -12.41 1.44
N PRO A 71 7.48 -13.18 0.48
CA PRO A 71 7.80 -13.06 -0.94
C PRO A 71 7.11 -11.82 -1.55
N THR A 72 7.65 -10.64 -1.24
CA THR A 72 7.07 -9.33 -1.57
C THR A 72 6.73 -9.14 -3.05
N ASP A 73 7.59 -9.62 -3.96
CA ASP A 73 7.36 -9.50 -5.40
C ASP A 73 6.15 -10.32 -5.86
N ALA A 74 5.99 -11.55 -5.36
CA ALA A 74 4.87 -12.40 -5.69
C ALA A 74 3.57 -11.82 -5.12
N MET A 75 3.59 -11.38 -3.86
CA MET A 75 2.43 -10.75 -3.21
C MET A 75 2.00 -9.47 -3.93
N LYS A 76 2.94 -8.64 -4.37
CA LYS A 76 2.64 -7.45 -5.16
C LYS A 76 1.98 -7.83 -6.49
N GLN A 77 2.51 -8.82 -7.19
CA GLN A 77 1.94 -9.28 -8.46
C GLN A 77 0.52 -9.82 -8.28
N GLU A 78 0.28 -10.65 -7.27
CA GLU A 78 -1.05 -11.18 -6.97
C GLU A 78 -2.04 -10.06 -6.62
N PHE A 79 -1.62 -9.10 -5.79
CA PHE A 79 -2.45 -7.95 -5.42
C PHE A 79 -2.83 -7.10 -6.64
N VAL A 80 -1.85 -6.73 -7.47
CA VAL A 80 -2.09 -5.97 -8.70
C VAL A 80 -2.97 -6.75 -9.68
N GLN A 81 -2.75 -8.05 -9.84
CA GLN A 81 -3.60 -8.90 -10.69
C GLN A 81 -5.03 -9.00 -10.16
N GLY A 82 -5.19 -9.13 -8.83
CA GLY A 82 -6.50 -9.15 -8.17
C GLY A 82 -7.30 -7.89 -8.51
N LEU A 83 -6.70 -6.72 -8.29
CA LEU A 83 -7.29 -5.42 -8.65
C LEU A 83 -7.67 -5.36 -10.14
N LYS A 84 -6.77 -5.77 -11.04
CA LYS A 84 -7.02 -5.73 -12.49
C LYS A 84 -8.09 -6.73 -12.94
N SER A 85 -8.25 -7.83 -12.22
CA SER A 85 -9.22 -8.89 -12.56
C SER A 85 -10.64 -8.58 -12.08
N ASP A 86 -10.77 -7.67 -11.12
CA ASP A 86 -12.05 -7.22 -10.60
C ASP A 86 -12.66 -6.14 -11.51
N SER A 87 -13.79 -6.47 -12.13
CA SER A 87 -14.50 -5.55 -13.03
C SER A 87 -15.02 -4.31 -12.31
N ASP A 88 -15.32 -4.43 -11.02
CA ASP A 88 -15.90 -3.35 -10.23
C ASP A 88 -14.83 -2.31 -9.85
N SER A 89 -13.55 -2.72 -9.91
CA SER A 89 -12.38 -1.87 -9.68
C SER A 89 -11.88 -1.12 -10.92
N ALA A 90 -12.47 -1.34 -12.11
CA ALA A 90 -11.96 -0.79 -13.37
C ALA A 90 -11.95 0.75 -13.43
N GLU A 91 -13.03 1.40 -12.98
CA GLU A 91 -13.11 2.87 -12.94
C GLU A 91 -12.11 3.46 -11.95
N PHE A 92 -11.95 2.82 -10.79
CA PHE A 92 -10.96 3.19 -9.79
C PHE A 92 -9.53 3.09 -10.33
N ILE A 93 -9.19 1.98 -11.01
CA ILE A 93 -7.86 1.78 -11.62
C ILE A 93 -7.58 2.84 -12.68
N ASN A 94 -8.55 3.16 -13.54
CA ASN A 94 -8.39 4.20 -14.54
C ASN A 94 -8.12 5.57 -13.90
N ALA A 95 -8.87 5.92 -12.84
CA ALA A 95 -8.66 7.15 -12.10
C ALA A 95 -7.25 7.23 -11.48
N LEU A 96 -6.74 6.12 -10.90
CA LEU A 96 -5.37 6.06 -10.39
C LEU A 96 -4.31 6.29 -11.48
N VAL A 97 -4.51 5.68 -12.66
CA VAL A 97 -3.60 5.82 -13.79
C VAL A 97 -3.58 7.25 -14.35
N GLU A 98 -4.75 7.88 -14.47
CA GLU A 98 -4.90 9.25 -14.96
C GLU A 98 -4.27 10.27 -14.01
N GLU A 99 -4.53 10.13 -12.70
CA GLU A 99 -4.00 11.01 -11.65
C GLU A 99 -2.54 10.69 -11.27
N LYS A 100 -1.95 9.65 -11.86
CA LYS A 100 -0.62 9.11 -11.50
C LYS A 100 -0.51 8.80 -9.99
N THR A 101 -1.60 8.34 -9.39
CA THR A 101 -1.65 7.96 -7.97
C THR A 101 -1.15 6.53 -7.80
N ASN A 102 -0.19 6.34 -6.90
CA ASN A 102 0.39 5.02 -6.60
C ASN A 102 -0.58 4.17 -5.76
N ILE A 103 -0.33 2.86 -5.70
CA ILE A 103 -0.95 1.98 -4.70
C ILE A 103 0.12 1.42 -3.77
N ILE A 104 -0.18 1.39 -2.49
CA ILE A 104 0.64 0.73 -1.47
C ILE A 104 -0.21 -0.30 -0.75
N MET A 105 0.26 -1.54 -0.66
CA MET A 105 -0.27 -2.49 0.33
C MET A 105 0.65 -2.49 1.55
N ARG A 106 0.16 -1.99 2.68
CA ARG A 106 0.85 -1.92 3.97
C ARG A 106 0.44 -3.09 4.83
N LEU A 107 1.34 -4.05 5.01
CA LEU A 107 1.19 -5.14 5.95
C LEU A 107 1.68 -4.67 7.32
N VAL A 108 0.89 -4.89 8.37
CA VAL A 108 1.22 -4.48 9.75
C VAL A 108 1.23 -5.71 10.66
N SER A 109 2.31 -5.87 11.42
CA SER A 109 2.47 -6.94 12.41
C SER A 109 1.97 -6.49 13.78
N GLU A 110 1.66 -7.46 14.65
CA GLU A 110 1.16 -7.16 16.01
C GLU A 110 2.17 -6.41 16.88
N ASP A 111 3.47 -6.58 16.61
CA ASP A 111 4.56 -5.90 17.29
C ASP A 111 4.84 -4.48 16.76
N GLY A 112 4.00 -3.98 15.85
CA GLY A 112 4.07 -2.62 15.31
C GLY A 112 5.05 -2.45 14.15
N GLY A 113 5.62 -3.54 13.64
CA GLY A 113 6.35 -3.54 12.38
C GLY A 113 5.43 -3.39 11.17
N SER A 114 6.00 -2.94 10.05
CA SER A 114 5.27 -2.91 8.79
C SER A 114 6.16 -3.24 7.60
N LEU A 115 5.51 -3.72 6.54
CA LEU A 115 6.07 -3.94 5.22
C LEU A 115 5.15 -3.29 4.19
N GLU A 116 5.71 -2.45 3.32
CA GLU A 116 4.95 -1.75 2.28
C GLU A 116 5.30 -2.32 0.91
N LEU A 117 4.28 -2.78 0.17
CA LEU A 117 4.40 -3.21 -1.21
C LEU A 117 3.94 -2.08 -2.11
N PHE A 118 4.90 -1.45 -2.79
CA PHE A 118 4.66 -0.31 -3.67
C PHE A 118 4.37 -0.76 -5.11
N ALA A 119 3.23 -0.33 -5.65
CA ALA A 119 2.82 -0.51 -7.04
C ALA A 119 2.59 0.86 -7.70
N PRO A 120 3.48 1.31 -8.61
CA PRO A 120 3.25 2.53 -9.38
C PRO A 120 2.07 2.36 -10.35
N PRO A 121 1.49 3.47 -10.85
CA PRO A 121 0.41 3.41 -11.83
C PRO A 121 0.76 2.63 -13.11
N ALA A 122 2.05 2.51 -13.44
CA ALA A 122 2.52 1.72 -14.57
C ALA A 122 2.26 0.22 -14.41
N ASP A 123 2.24 -0.30 -13.17
CA ASP A 123 1.96 -1.71 -12.88
C ASP A 123 0.46 -2.04 -13.09
N LEU A 124 -0.41 -1.02 -13.14
CA LEU A 124 -1.86 -1.16 -13.31
C LEU A 124 -2.30 -1.20 -14.78
N LYS A 125 -1.41 -0.85 -15.72
CA LYS A 125 -1.70 -0.80 -17.17
C LYS A 125 -1.76 -2.18 -17.83
#